data_AF-A0A5S4T575-F1
#
_entry.id   AF-A0A5S4T575-F1
#
_cell.length_a   1.000
_cell.length_b   1.000
_cell.length_c   1.000
_cell.angle_alpha   90.00
_cell.angle_beta   90.00
_cell.angle_gamma   90.00
#
_symmetry.space_group_name_H-M   'P 1'
#
loop_
_entity.id
_entity.type
_entity.pdbx_description
1 polymer ?
#
loop_
_entity_poly.entity_id
_entity_poly.type
_entity_poly.pdbx_seq_one_letter_code
_entity_poly.pdbx_strand_id
1 'polypeptide(L)'
;IENQATGIVPVMKLLEDSFSYANQLGQRQGAGAVYLHAHHPEVLTFLDTKRENADEKIRIKSLALGLVIPDITFQLAKENKEMALFSPYDIKRVYGKDMSDISITEEYNKLLANPAIKKTYISARKLFQLIAELHFESGYPYLLFDDT
;
A
#
# COMPACT_ATOMS: atom_id res chain seq x y z
N ILE A 1 -12.51 -19.85 8.75
CA ILE A 1 -11.19 -19.94 9.41
C ILE A 1 -10.58 -18.56 9.33
N GLU A 2 -10.35 -17.89 10.46
CA GLU A 2 -9.69 -16.58 10.49
C GLU A 2 -8.19 -16.73 10.18
N ASN A 3 -7.54 -15.70 9.63
CA ASN A 3 -6.11 -15.66 9.26
C ASN A 3 -5.65 -16.61 8.12
N GLN A 4 -6.43 -16.75 7.04
CA GLN A 4 -5.99 -17.51 5.86
C GLN A 4 -5.29 -16.69 4.77
N ALA A 5 -5.41 -15.36 4.80
CA ALA A 5 -4.78 -14.51 3.80
C ALA A 5 -3.29 -14.37 4.09
N THR A 6 -2.45 -14.67 3.09
CA THR A 6 -0.98 -14.53 3.15
C THR A 6 -0.48 -13.12 2.81
N GLY A 7 -1.39 -12.18 2.54
CA GLY A 7 -1.08 -10.78 2.26
C GLY A 7 -0.66 -10.49 0.81
N ILE A 8 -0.27 -9.24 0.55
CA ILE A 8 0.12 -8.75 -0.79
C ILE A 8 1.54 -9.14 -1.22
N VAL A 9 2.47 -9.36 -0.27
CA VAL A 9 3.89 -9.58 -0.57
C VAL A 9 4.13 -10.83 -1.43
N PRO A 10 3.51 -12.00 -1.17
CA PRO A 10 3.65 -13.17 -2.05
C PRO A 10 3.16 -12.91 -3.49
N VAL A 11 2.12 -12.10 -3.66
CA VAL A 11 1.61 -11.71 -4.98
C VAL A 11 2.61 -10.81 -5.69
N MET A 12 3.17 -9.82 -4.99
CA MET A 12 4.25 -8.98 -5.53
C MET A 12 5.46 -9.81 -5.97
N LYS A 13 5.80 -10.86 -5.21
CA LYS A 13 6.93 -11.73 -5.56
C LYS A 13 6.68 -12.50 -6.86
N LEU A 14 5.47 -13.04 -7.00
CA LEU A 14 5.04 -13.74 -8.22
C LEU A 14 5.08 -12.80 -9.45
N LEU A 15 4.65 -11.55 -9.29
CA LEU A 15 4.75 -10.53 -10.33
C LEU A 15 6.21 -10.20 -10.67
N GLU A 16 7.08 -9.99 -9.67
CA GLU A 16 8.52 -9.77 -9.87
C GLU A 16 9.18 -10.89 -10.68
N ASP A 17 8.91 -12.15 -10.32
CA ASP A 17 9.44 -13.31 -11.02
C ASP A 17 8.92 -13.38 -12.46
N SER A 18 7.65 -13.01 -12.67
CA SER A 18 7.03 -12.96 -14.00
C SER A 18 7.69 -11.92 -14.92
N PHE A 19 7.97 -10.71 -14.42
CA PHE A 19 8.67 -9.68 -15.20
C PHE A 19 10.15 -10.02 -15.42
N SER A 20 10.77 -10.70 -14.46
CA SER A 20 12.15 -11.18 -14.59
C SER A 20 12.27 -12.25 -15.68
N TYR A 21 11.27 -13.14 -15.77
CA TYR A 21 11.18 -14.17 -16.80
C TYR A 21 10.88 -13.58 -18.19
N ALA A 22 9.88 -12.68 -18.28
CA ALA A 22 9.46 -12.05 -19.53
C ALA A 22 10.41 -10.88 -19.92
N ASN A 23 11.67 -11.20 -20.17
CA ASN A 23 12.68 -10.23 -20.59
C ASN A 23 12.88 -10.22 -22.12
N GLN A 24 13.35 -9.10 -22.67
CA GLN A 24 13.52 -8.88 -24.11
C GLN A 24 14.75 -9.64 -24.63
N LEU A 25 14.71 -10.98 -24.64
CA LEU A 25 15.82 -11.87 -25.06
C LEU A 25 17.16 -11.51 -24.40
N GLY A 26 17.12 -11.17 -23.10
CA GLY A 26 18.30 -10.77 -22.32
C GLY A 26 18.79 -9.33 -22.53
N GLN A 27 18.14 -8.51 -23.38
CA GLN A 27 18.57 -7.11 -23.60
C GLN A 27 18.02 -6.12 -22.57
N ARG A 28 16.81 -6.36 -22.06
CA ARG A 28 16.17 -5.53 -21.02
C ARG A 28 15.35 -6.41 -20.09
N GLN A 29 15.52 -6.20 -18.79
CA GLN A 29 14.63 -6.80 -17.79
C GLN A 29 13.22 -6.28 -17.99
N GLY A 30 12.21 -7.14 -17.78
CA GLY A 30 10.83 -6.69 -17.71
C GLY A 30 10.67 -5.67 -16.58
N ALA A 31 9.85 -4.65 -16.82
CA ALA A 31 9.56 -3.62 -15.83
C ALA A 31 8.10 -3.71 -15.42
N GLY A 32 7.84 -3.61 -14.11
CA GLY A 32 6.51 -3.60 -13.54
C GLY A 32 6.43 -2.59 -12.41
N ALA A 33 5.23 -2.07 -12.18
CA ALA A 33 4.93 -1.21 -11.05
C ALA A 33 3.69 -1.74 -10.33
N VAL A 34 3.69 -1.67 -9.01
CA VAL A 34 2.55 -2.04 -8.17
C VAL A 34 2.14 -0.84 -7.34
N TYR A 35 0.84 -0.59 -7.27
CA TYR A 35 0.26 0.50 -6.49
C TYR A 35 -0.55 -0.06 -5.34
N LEU A 36 -0.46 0.60 -4.19
CA LEU A 36 -1.27 0.28 -3.02
C LEU A 36 -1.89 1.54 -2.44
N HIS A 37 -3.12 1.42 -1.96
CA HIS A 37 -3.79 2.52 -1.26
C HIS A 37 -3.15 2.78 0.11
N ALA A 38 -2.91 4.04 0.47
CA ALA A 38 -2.22 4.42 1.72
C ALA A 38 -2.94 3.94 2.98
N HIS A 39 -4.28 3.84 2.93
CA HIS A 39 -5.10 3.29 4.01
C HIS A 39 -5.26 1.75 3.99
N HIS A 40 -4.44 1.03 3.21
CA HIS A 40 -4.44 -0.43 3.22
C HIS A 40 -3.73 -0.98 4.49
N PRO A 41 -4.22 -2.07 5.13
CA PRO A 41 -3.63 -2.60 6.37
C PRO A 41 -2.15 -3.01 6.25
N GLU A 42 -1.72 -3.37 5.06
CA GLU A 42 -0.35 -3.82 4.77
C GLU A 42 0.54 -2.72 4.16
N VAL A 43 0.15 -1.43 4.26
CA VAL A 43 0.91 -0.31 3.66
C VAL A 43 2.36 -0.22 4.16
N LEU A 44 2.60 -0.49 5.45
CA LEU A 44 3.97 -0.45 5.99
C LEU A 44 4.80 -1.63 5.48
N THR A 45 4.23 -2.84 5.49
CA THR A 45 4.89 -4.04 4.97
C THR A 45 5.18 -3.91 3.48
N PHE A 46 4.27 -3.31 2.71
CA PHE A 46 4.46 -2.97 1.30
C PHE A 46 5.71 -2.11 1.08
N LEU A 47 5.82 -1.02 1.83
CA LEU A 47 6.96 -0.11 1.77
C LEU A 47 8.26 -0.77 2.23
N ASP A 48 8.19 -1.58 3.28
CA ASP A 48 9.36 -2.28 3.83
C ASP A 48 9.98 -3.28 2.83
N THR A 49 9.24 -3.75 1.83
CA THR A 49 9.78 -4.64 0.78
C THR A 49 10.92 -4.02 -0.04
N LYS A 50 11.04 -2.69 -0.05
CA LYS A 50 12.09 -1.96 -0.78
C LYS A 50 13.33 -1.63 0.02
N ARG A 51 13.29 -1.74 1.35
CA ARG A 51 14.46 -1.48 2.19
C ARG A 51 15.60 -2.44 1.82
N GLU A 52 16.82 -1.92 1.79
CA GLU A 52 17.99 -2.75 1.44
C GLU A 52 18.23 -3.90 2.43
N ASN A 53 17.92 -3.67 3.71
CA ASN A 53 18.10 -4.62 4.81
C ASN A 53 16.89 -5.55 5.05
N ALA A 54 15.91 -5.57 4.15
CA ALA A 54 14.77 -6.48 4.25
C ALA A 54 15.19 -7.96 4.06
N ASP A 55 14.51 -8.89 4.74
CA ASP A 55 14.70 -10.33 4.54
C ASP A 55 14.47 -10.69 3.05
N GLU A 56 15.34 -11.52 2.48
CA GLU A 56 15.31 -11.85 1.06
C GLU A 56 13.98 -12.49 0.62
N LYS A 57 13.25 -13.15 1.53
CA LYS A 57 11.93 -13.72 1.25
C LYS A 57 10.85 -12.68 1.00
N ILE A 58 10.98 -11.47 1.55
CA ILE A 58 10.01 -10.38 1.39
C ILE A 58 10.52 -9.25 0.51
N ARG A 59 11.82 -9.21 0.22
CA ARG A 59 12.45 -8.16 -0.55
C ARG A 59 12.02 -8.21 -2.03
N ILE A 60 11.62 -7.05 -2.55
CA ILE A 60 11.21 -6.83 -3.94
C ILE A 60 12.25 -5.95 -4.63
N LYS A 61 13.05 -6.56 -5.52
CA LYS A 61 14.23 -5.95 -6.13
C LYS A 61 13.85 -5.07 -7.34
N SER A 62 13.01 -5.59 -8.23
CA SER A 62 12.79 -5.04 -9.58
C SER A 62 11.50 -4.24 -9.75
N LEU A 63 10.42 -4.58 -9.06
CA LEU A 63 9.15 -3.85 -9.20
C LEU A 63 9.26 -2.44 -8.62
N ALA A 64 8.78 -1.45 -9.37
CA ALA A 64 8.54 -0.12 -8.83
C ALA A 64 7.36 -0.13 -7.85
N LEU A 65 7.42 0.70 -6.81
CA LEU A 65 6.31 0.87 -5.87
C LEU A 65 5.60 2.19 -6.13
N GLY A 66 4.29 2.19 -5.95
CA GLY A 66 3.45 3.39 -5.95
C GLY A 66 2.46 3.37 -4.79
N LEU A 67 2.12 4.56 -4.29
CA LEU A 67 1.08 4.78 -3.31
C LEU A 67 0.01 5.70 -3.86
N VAL A 68 -1.24 5.30 -3.64
CA VAL A 68 -2.42 6.16 -3.82
C VAL A 68 -2.70 6.82 -2.47
N ILE A 69 -2.61 8.15 -2.42
CA ILE A 69 -2.74 8.94 -1.20
C ILE A 69 -3.96 9.85 -1.33
N PRO A 70 -5.01 9.62 -0.53
CA PRO A 70 -6.15 10.53 -0.45
C PRO A 70 -5.83 11.75 0.45
N ASP A 71 -6.57 12.84 0.27
CA ASP A 71 -6.38 14.11 0.98
C ASP A 71 -6.48 13.97 2.51
N ILE A 72 -7.35 13.08 3.00
CA ILE A 72 -7.49 12.82 4.44
C ILE A 72 -6.17 12.36 5.08
N THR A 73 -5.31 11.65 4.33
CA THR A 73 -3.98 11.24 4.83
C THR A 73 -3.11 12.45 5.18
N PHE A 74 -3.12 13.49 4.34
CA PHE A 74 -2.39 14.73 4.58
C PHE A 74 -2.97 15.52 5.77
N GLN A 75 -4.30 15.61 5.87
CA GLN A 75 -4.96 16.28 6.98
C GLN A 75 -4.58 15.64 8.31
N LEU A 76 -4.63 14.30 8.39
CA LEU A 76 -4.24 13.56 9.60
C LEU A 76 -2.77 13.76 9.95
N ALA A 77 -1.87 13.78 8.97
CA ALA A 77 -0.45 14.02 9.19
C ALA A 77 -0.16 15.44 9.68
N LYS A 78 -0.82 16.45 9.09
CA LYS A 78 -0.73 17.85 9.50
C LYS A 78 -1.11 18.01 10.98
N GLU A 79 -2.21 17.39 11.37
CA GLU A 79 -2.77 17.41 12.73
C GLU A 79 -2.07 16.45 13.71
N ASN A 80 -1.06 15.71 13.26
CA ASN A 80 -0.36 14.70 14.07
C ASN A 80 -1.29 13.62 14.66
N LYS A 81 -2.30 13.20 13.88
CA LYS A 81 -3.27 12.18 14.27
C LYS A 81 -2.86 10.79 13.79
N GLU A 82 -3.47 9.78 14.41
CA GLU A 82 -3.44 8.42 13.89
C GLU A 82 -4.30 8.30 12.63
N MET A 83 -3.84 7.46 11.72
CA MET A 83 -4.49 7.09 10.48
C MET A 83 -5.02 5.67 10.59
N ALA A 84 -6.32 5.51 10.33
CA ALA A 84 -6.95 4.21 10.27
C ALA A 84 -6.65 3.52 8.94
N LEU A 85 -6.26 2.25 9.00
CA LEU A 85 -6.13 1.36 7.85
C LEU A 85 -7.33 0.41 7.84
N PHE A 86 -7.99 0.27 6.70
CA PHE A 86 -9.27 -0.42 6.60
C PHE A 86 -9.13 -1.75 5.89
N SER A 87 -9.76 -2.79 6.41
CA SER A 87 -9.85 -4.11 5.76
C SER A 87 -10.60 -4.01 4.42
N PRO A 88 -9.94 -4.25 3.26
CA PRO A 88 -10.62 -4.21 1.96
C PRO A 88 -11.69 -5.29 1.84
N TYR A 89 -11.48 -6.44 2.49
CA TYR A 89 -12.45 -7.53 2.55
C TYR A 89 -13.75 -7.10 3.24
N ASP A 90 -13.65 -6.42 4.40
CA ASP A 90 -14.84 -5.98 5.11
C ASP A 90 -15.53 -4.83 4.39
N ILE A 91 -14.78 -3.92 3.76
CA ILE A 91 -15.33 -2.88 2.88
C ILE A 91 -16.16 -3.54 1.79
N LYS A 92 -15.61 -4.53 1.06
CA LYS A 92 -16.34 -5.24 0.01
C LYS A 92 -17.60 -5.91 0.51
N ARG A 93 -17.55 -6.52 1.70
CA ARG A 93 -18.71 -7.18 2.31
C ARG A 93 -19.82 -6.19 2.71
N VAL A 94 -19.45 -5.02 3.24
CA VAL A 94 -20.42 -4.04 3.76
C VAL A 94 -20.96 -3.13 2.66
N TYR A 95 -20.10 -2.67 1.74
CA TYR A 95 -20.43 -1.69 0.71
C TYR A 95 -20.77 -2.34 -0.64
N GLY A 96 -20.44 -3.62 -0.84
CA GLY A 96 -20.59 -4.30 -2.13
C GLY A 96 -19.64 -3.78 -3.22
N LYS A 97 -18.64 -2.97 -2.86
CA LYS A 97 -17.67 -2.33 -3.75
C LYS A 97 -16.25 -2.61 -3.28
N ASP A 98 -15.31 -2.67 -4.21
CA ASP A 98 -13.89 -2.77 -3.86
C ASP A 98 -13.41 -1.47 -3.21
N MET A 99 -12.38 -1.56 -2.37
CA MET A 99 -11.82 -0.39 -1.67
C MET A 99 -11.32 0.69 -2.65
N SER A 100 -10.86 0.29 -3.84
CA SER A 100 -10.44 1.21 -4.90
C SER A 100 -11.59 2.00 -5.52
N ASP A 101 -12.83 1.58 -5.31
CA ASP A 101 -14.01 2.14 -5.98
C ASP A 101 -14.81 3.07 -5.05
N ILE A 102 -14.24 3.43 -3.90
CA ILE A 102 -14.82 4.35 -2.92
C ILE A 102 -13.82 5.46 -2.58
N SER A 103 -14.31 6.69 -2.40
CA SER A 103 -13.46 7.77 -1.88
C SER A 103 -13.22 7.55 -0.40
N ILE A 104 -11.96 7.26 -0.03
CA ILE A 104 -11.58 7.11 1.37
C ILE A 104 -11.68 8.44 2.10
N THR A 105 -11.42 9.58 1.45
CA THR A 105 -11.58 10.91 2.06
C THR A 105 -13.04 11.15 2.46
N GLU A 106 -13.99 10.93 1.55
CA GLU A 106 -15.42 11.17 1.83
C GLU A 106 -16.00 10.17 2.85
N GLU A 107 -15.59 8.91 2.77
CA GLU A 107 -16.15 7.83 3.60
C GLU A 107 -15.40 7.62 4.93
N TYR A 108 -14.27 8.32 5.16
CA TYR A 108 -13.37 8.07 6.30
C TYR A 108 -14.08 7.94 7.64
N ASN A 109 -14.94 8.91 7.97
CA ASN A 109 -15.65 8.93 9.25
C ASN A 109 -16.69 7.81 9.37
N LYS A 110 -17.36 7.46 8.27
CA LYS A 110 -18.34 6.36 8.23
C LYS A 110 -17.65 5.01 8.37
N LEU A 111 -16.54 4.83 7.67
CA LEU A 111 -15.69 3.64 7.78
C LEU A 111 -15.18 3.51 9.22
N LEU A 112 -14.72 4.60 9.84
CA LEU A 112 -14.24 4.65 11.21
C LEU A 112 -15.32 4.30 12.25
N ALA A 113 -16.55 4.79 12.06
CA ALA A 113 -17.66 4.51 12.97
C ALA A 113 -18.24 3.09 12.85
N ASN A 114 -18.01 2.40 11.73
CA ASN A 114 -18.65 1.11 11.46
C ASN A 114 -17.94 -0.07 12.16
N PRO A 115 -18.54 -0.75 13.15
CA PRO A 115 -17.88 -1.86 13.85
C PRO A 115 -17.70 -3.12 13.00
N ALA A 116 -18.41 -3.25 11.87
CA ALA A 116 -18.31 -4.41 10.98
C ALA A 116 -17.06 -4.40 10.08
N ILE A 117 -16.28 -3.31 10.10
CA ILE A 117 -15.04 -3.15 9.33
C ILE A 117 -13.85 -3.21 10.26
N LYS A 118 -12.97 -4.20 10.08
CA LYS A 118 -11.73 -4.28 10.86
C LYS A 118 -10.80 -3.12 10.49
N LYS A 119 -10.18 -2.56 11.52
CA LYS A 119 -9.26 -1.42 11.40
C LYS A 119 -7.96 -1.71 12.15
N THR A 120 -6.87 -1.21 11.61
CA THR A 120 -5.61 -1.03 12.34
C THR A 120 -5.21 0.44 12.26
N TYR A 121 -4.23 0.86 13.06
CA TYR A 121 -3.85 2.27 13.15
C TYR A 121 -2.35 2.43 13.05
N ILE A 122 -1.93 3.49 12.37
CA ILE A 122 -0.54 3.94 12.32
C ILE A 122 -0.49 5.46 12.45
N SER A 123 0.63 6.02 12.91
CA SER A 123 0.81 7.48 12.84
C SER A 123 0.86 7.92 11.38
N ALA A 124 0.03 8.90 11.01
CA ALA A 124 0.05 9.46 9.66
C ALA A 124 1.41 10.08 9.31
N ARG A 125 2.07 10.74 10.28
CA ARG A 125 3.43 11.28 10.09
C ARG A 125 4.47 10.18 9.89
N LYS A 126 4.34 9.05 10.60
CA LYS A 126 5.25 7.91 10.44
C LYS A 126 5.19 7.35 9.02
N LEU A 127 4.01 7.33 8.38
CA LEU A 127 3.89 6.94 6.98
C LEU A 127 4.69 7.88 6.06
N PHE A 128 4.49 9.20 6.18
CA PHE A 128 5.22 10.16 5.35
C PHE A 128 6.72 10.17 5.62
N GLN A 129 7.15 9.95 6.87
CA GLN A 129 8.56 9.79 7.20
C GLN A 129 9.15 8.59 6.45
N LEU A 130 8.48 7.44 6.48
CA LEU A 130 8.91 6.23 5.76
C LEU A 130 8.96 6.45 4.25
N ILE A 131 7.96 7.16 3.68
CA ILE A 131 7.94 7.51 2.26
C ILE A 131 9.15 8.37 1.91
N ALA A 132 9.53 9.34 2.74
CA ALA A 132 10.69 10.20 2.51
C ALA A 132 12.02 9.43 2.61
N GLU A 133 12.15 8.54 3.59
CA GLU A 133 13.31 7.65 3.75
C GLU A 133 13.50 6.77 2.50
N LEU A 134 12.43 6.11 2.03
CA LEU A 134 12.51 5.24 0.84
C LEU A 134 12.75 6.00 -0.45
N HIS A 135 12.18 7.22 -0.59
CA HIS A 135 12.46 8.08 -1.73
C HIS A 135 13.93 8.45 -1.78
N PHE A 136 14.54 8.75 -0.63
CA PHE A 136 15.96 9.06 -0.54
C PHE A 136 16.83 7.87 -0.93
N GLU A 137 16.47 6.66 -0.49
CA GLU A 137 17.23 5.44 -0.78
C GLU A 137 17.09 4.97 -2.24
N SER A 138 15.89 5.07 -2.83
CA SER A 138 15.54 4.33 -4.05
C SER A 138 14.78 5.13 -5.12
N GLY A 139 14.35 6.36 -4.82
CA GLY A 139 13.51 7.17 -5.69
C GLY A 139 12.03 6.77 -5.73
N TYR A 140 11.63 5.76 -4.94
CA TYR A 140 10.26 5.26 -4.82
C TYR A 140 9.74 5.47 -3.39
N PRO A 141 8.41 5.48 -3.16
CA PRO A 141 7.31 5.13 -4.08
C PRO A 141 6.79 6.31 -4.92
N TYR A 142 6.31 6.03 -6.14
CA TYR A 142 5.49 6.99 -6.88
C TYR A 142 4.28 7.41 -6.04
N LEU A 143 3.94 8.70 -6.05
CA LEU A 143 2.79 9.22 -5.32
C LEU A 143 1.70 9.63 -6.30
N LEU A 144 0.51 9.05 -6.14
CA LEU A 144 -0.70 9.44 -6.84
C LEU A 144 -1.65 10.07 -5.83
N PHE A 145 -2.02 11.33 -6.04
CA PHE A 145 -3.01 12.01 -5.20
C PHE A 145 -4.39 11.79 -5.79
N ASP A 146 -5.21 11.00 -5.09
CA ASP A 146 -6.46 10.43 -5.63
C ASP A 146 -7.60 11.46 -5.74
N ASP A 147 -7.58 12.47 -4.87
CA ASP A 147 -8.62 13.50 -4.77
C ASP A 147 -8.30 14.79 -5.57
N THR A 148 -7.21 14.80 -6.37
CA THR A 148 -6.76 15.98 -7.16
C THR A 148 -7.42 16.10 -8.53
#